data_AF-A0AAJ1P439-F1
#
_entry.id   AF-A0AAJ1P439-F1
#
_cell.length_a   1.000
_cell.length_b   1.000
_cell.length_c   1.000
_cell.angle_alpha   90.00
_cell.angle_beta   90.00
_cell.angle_gamma   90.00
#
_symmetry.space_group_name_H-M   'P 1'
#
loop_
_entity.id
_entity.type
_entity.pdbx_description
1 polymer ?
#
loop_
_entity_poly.entity_id
_entity_poly.type
_entity_poly.pdbx_seq_one_letter_code
_entity_poly.pdbx_strand_id
1 'polypeptide(L)'
;MIEQDNKNTNEHMESNNTNSSHEDAFEKAWRITEFSKLVGRHHNTVYNWFNTLEEKGLHGTLRTNNTNEKLYNTLDLDIALFIKLKRDEKWSLDAIIELLPHQFELRPVSPENQTSEVSTPLNMQEAAATIEKIVEQKIQMHLQNIELEYQGKFEDAIRAVLPEPEDPEMLKERQRQERLDNMIIQHRARTELRKQAEREWSAQPEETRIKKVGWFKKEEDLARKQLFIENYIDENMIEYMKSVMKTEK
;
A
#
# COMPACT_ATOMS: atom_id res chain seq x y z
N MET A 1 45.96 18.89 12.95
CA MET A 1 46.68 18.85 14.24
C MET A 1 45.70 19.39 15.27
N ILE A 2 45.06 18.62 16.14
CA ILE A 2 45.46 17.41 16.88
C ILE A 2 44.18 16.53 16.95
N GLU A 3 44.16 15.42 16.21
CA GLU A 3 44.36 14.04 16.70
C GLU A 3 43.27 13.55 17.67
N GLN A 4 42.38 12.75 17.08
CA GLN A 4 41.49 11.80 17.73
C GLN A 4 42.33 10.62 18.24
N ASP A 5 42.08 10.16 19.46
CA ASP A 5 42.47 8.80 19.85
C ASP A 5 41.31 8.10 20.56
N ASN A 6 40.88 7.03 19.90
CA ASN A 6 39.92 6.03 20.35
C ASN A 6 40.64 5.03 21.26
N LYS A 7 40.10 4.74 22.45
CA LYS A 7 40.34 3.44 23.08
C LYS A 7 39.13 2.96 23.90
N ASN A 8 38.45 1.99 23.30
CA ASN A 8 37.62 0.97 23.93
C ASN A 8 38.34 0.31 25.11
N THR A 9 37.67 0.17 26.26
CA THR A 9 37.73 -1.08 27.04
C THR A 9 36.41 -1.27 27.78
N ASN A 10 35.91 -2.49 27.64
CA ASN A 10 34.60 -3.02 27.98
C ASN A 10 34.82 -3.93 29.19
N GLU A 11 34.19 -3.68 30.34
CA GLU A 11 34.07 -4.68 31.41
C GLU A 11 32.69 -4.60 32.08
N HIS A 12 31.85 -5.54 31.62
CA HIS A 12 30.91 -6.36 32.37
C HIS A 12 30.36 -5.83 33.71
N MET A 13 29.08 -5.45 33.69
CA MET A 13 28.17 -5.71 34.82
C MET A 13 27.25 -6.87 34.42
N GLU A 14 27.53 -8.01 35.03
CA GLU A 14 26.84 -9.27 34.85
C GLU A 14 25.37 -9.19 35.31
N SER A 15 24.50 -9.51 34.36
CA SER A 15 23.42 -10.49 34.46
C SER A 15 23.35 -11.22 35.81
N ASN A 16 22.26 -11.00 36.57
CA ASN A 16 21.68 -12.05 37.40
C ASN A 16 20.22 -12.25 36.98
N ASN A 17 20.12 -13.00 35.89
CA ASN A 17 18.99 -13.84 35.55
C ASN A 17 18.99 -15.03 36.52
N THR A 18 18.27 -14.92 37.64
CA THR A 18 17.90 -16.10 38.43
C THR A 18 16.45 -16.42 38.15
N ASN A 19 16.27 -17.31 37.18
CA ASN A 19 15.26 -18.36 37.16
C ASN A 19 14.49 -18.44 38.47
N SER A 20 13.26 -17.95 38.50
CA SER A 20 12.27 -18.38 39.48
C SER A 20 11.90 -19.81 39.10
N SER A 21 12.69 -20.72 39.64
CA SER A 21 12.47 -22.15 39.67
C SER A 21 11.02 -22.46 40.02
N HIS A 22 10.43 -23.29 39.18
CA HIS A 22 9.31 -24.17 39.45
C HIS A 22 9.54 -24.87 40.80
N GLU A 23 9.08 -24.27 41.90
CA GLU A 23 8.82 -25.00 43.13
C GLU A 23 7.48 -25.70 42.91
N ASP A 24 7.53 -26.94 42.39
CA ASP A 24 6.46 -27.93 42.55
C ASP A 24 6.39 -28.31 44.05
N ALA A 25 6.05 -27.34 44.89
CA ALA A 25 5.39 -27.62 46.14
C ALA A 25 3.96 -28.03 45.74
N PHE A 26 3.65 -29.33 45.84
CA PHE A 26 2.28 -29.80 45.67
C PHE A 26 1.38 -29.02 46.64
N GLU A 27 0.72 -27.96 46.14
CA GLU A 27 -0.28 -27.25 46.92
C GLU A 27 -1.34 -28.26 47.34
N LYS A 28 -1.65 -28.26 48.63
CA LYS A 28 -2.64 -29.17 49.19
C LYS A 28 -3.98 -28.90 48.50
N ALA A 29 -4.46 -29.90 47.76
CA ALA A 29 -5.72 -29.85 47.05
C ALA A 29 -6.75 -30.77 47.72
N TRP A 30 -7.97 -30.26 47.88
CA TRP A 30 -9.09 -30.98 48.48
C TRP A 30 -10.17 -31.26 47.45
N ARG A 31 -10.85 -32.39 47.59
CA ARG A 31 -12.14 -32.64 46.91
C ARG A 31 -13.26 -31.91 47.64
N ILE A 32 -14.36 -31.62 46.95
CA ILE A 32 -15.50 -30.85 47.50
C ILE A 32 -16.03 -31.37 48.85
N THR A 33 -16.03 -32.69 49.06
CA THR A 33 -16.50 -33.33 50.30
C THR A 33 -15.59 -33.06 51.49
N GLU A 34 -14.27 -33.00 51.29
CA GLU A 34 -13.30 -32.65 52.33
C GLU A 34 -13.23 -31.14 52.52
N PHE A 35 -13.21 -30.41 51.41
CA PHE A 35 -13.17 -28.95 51.38
C PHE A 35 -14.35 -28.33 52.15
N SER A 36 -15.55 -28.84 51.94
CA SER A 36 -16.76 -28.37 52.63
C SER A 36 -16.71 -28.55 54.16
N LYS A 37 -16.03 -29.59 54.65
CA LYS A 37 -15.80 -29.78 56.10
C LYS A 37 -14.90 -28.70 56.67
N LEU A 38 -13.87 -28.27 55.94
CA LEU A 38 -12.99 -27.18 56.35
C LEU A 38 -13.74 -25.84 56.41
N VAL A 39 -14.61 -25.60 55.43
CA VAL A 39 -15.47 -24.40 55.40
C VAL A 39 -16.55 -24.47 56.49
N GLY A 40 -16.99 -25.66 56.88
CA GLY A 40 -18.08 -25.86 57.83
C GLY A 40 -19.46 -25.55 57.21
N ARG A 41 -19.63 -25.85 55.93
CA ARG A 41 -20.89 -25.71 55.17
C ARG A 41 -21.16 -26.97 54.38
N HIS A 42 -22.41 -27.20 53.98
CA HIS A 42 -22.76 -28.37 53.17
C HIS A 42 -22.06 -28.31 51.80
N HIS A 43 -21.56 -29.44 51.31
CA HIS A 43 -20.79 -29.52 50.07
C HIS A 43 -21.52 -28.91 48.86
N ASN A 44 -22.83 -29.14 48.72
CA ASN A 44 -23.63 -28.52 47.64
C ASN A 44 -23.65 -26.99 47.74
N THR A 45 -23.68 -26.42 48.95
CA THR A 45 -23.70 -24.97 49.14
C THR A 45 -22.38 -24.35 48.69
N VAL A 46 -21.27 -24.95 49.11
CA VAL A 46 -19.92 -24.50 48.73
C VAL A 46 -19.70 -24.70 47.23
N TYR A 47 -20.12 -25.84 46.69
CA TYR A 47 -20.08 -26.12 45.26
C TYR A 47 -20.81 -25.06 44.44
N ASN A 48 -22.03 -24.69 44.87
CA ASN A 48 -22.82 -23.66 44.21
C ASN A 48 -22.13 -22.29 44.24
N TRP A 49 -21.45 -21.91 45.33
CA TRP A 49 -20.70 -20.65 45.37
C TRP A 49 -19.61 -20.60 44.30
N PHE A 50 -18.81 -21.65 44.17
CA PHE A 50 -17.75 -21.71 43.16
C PHE A 50 -18.28 -21.84 41.74
N ASN A 51 -19.42 -22.53 41.54
CA ASN A 51 -20.10 -22.50 40.23
C ASN A 51 -20.52 -21.09 39.85
N THR A 52 -21.13 -20.33 40.76
CA THR A 52 -21.52 -18.94 40.47
C THR A 52 -20.31 -18.05 40.19
N LEU A 53 -19.17 -18.28 40.85
CA LEU A 53 -17.92 -17.56 40.56
C LEU A 53 -17.35 -17.92 39.18
N GLU A 54 -17.44 -19.18 38.77
CA GLU A 54 -17.03 -19.65 37.45
C GLU A 54 -17.94 -19.10 36.35
N GLU A 55 -19.26 -19.16 36.53
CA GLU A 55 -20.27 -18.64 35.60
C GLU A 55 -20.12 -17.13 35.37
N LYS A 56 -19.80 -16.37 36.42
CA LYS A 56 -19.52 -14.93 36.31
C LYS A 56 -18.12 -14.63 35.76
N GLY A 57 -17.33 -15.65 35.42
CA GLY A 57 -15.99 -15.49 34.85
C GLY A 57 -14.97 -14.94 35.85
N LEU A 58 -15.25 -14.98 37.16
CA LEU A 58 -14.44 -14.30 38.18
C LEU A 58 -13.36 -15.19 38.77
N HIS A 59 -13.68 -16.45 39.08
CA HIS A 59 -12.73 -17.36 39.69
C HIS A 59 -12.93 -18.80 39.18
N GLY A 60 -11.87 -19.40 38.62
CA GLY A 60 -11.86 -20.78 38.14
C GLY A 60 -11.37 -21.78 39.18
N THR A 61 -12.00 -22.95 39.32
CA THR A 61 -11.48 -24.06 40.14
C THR A 61 -10.52 -24.96 39.36
N LEU A 62 -9.57 -25.58 40.07
CA LEU A 62 -8.67 -26.58 39.48
C LEU A 62 -9.45 -27.86 39.17
N ARG A 63 -8.99 -28.62 38.17
CA ARG A 63 -9.62 -29.89 37.81
C ARG A 63 -8.59 -30.98 37.56
N THR A 64 -8.95 -32.23 37.85
CA THR A 64 -8.11 -33.39 37.52
C THR A 64 -8.12 -33.65 36.02
N ASN A 65 -6.96 -33.88 35.40
CA ASN A 65 -6.83 -34.13 33.95
C ASN A 65 -7.63 -35.34 33.44
N ASN A 66 -7.81 -36.38 34.28
CA ASN A 66 -8.43 -37.65 33.85
C ASN A 66 -9.94 -37.74 34.12
N THR A 67 -10.40 -37.21 35.26
CA THR A 67 -11.80 -37.35 35.71
C THR A 67 -12.58 -36.04 35.70
N ASN A 68 -11.92 -34.92 35.33
CA ASN A 68 -12.48 -33.56 35.33
C ASN A 68 -13.14 -33.13 36.67
N GLU A 69 -12.76 -33.78 37.78
CA GLU A 69 -13.26 -33.49 39.12
C GLU A 69 -12.66 -32.18 39.65
N LYS A 70 -13.49 -31.33 40.27
CA LYS A 70 -13.05 -30.08 40.89
C LYS A 70 -12.15 -30.34 42.10
N LEU A 71 -11.02 -29.64 42.11
CA LEU A 71 -10.04 -29.58 43.18
C LEU A 71 -9.96 -28.15 43.70
N TYR A 72 -9.87 -28.04 45.03
CA TYR A 72 -9.83 -26.77 45.73
C TYR A 72 -8.50 -26.65 46.46
N ASN A 73 -7.79 -25.53 46.30
CA ASN A 73 -6.52 -25.26 46.98
C ASN A 73 -6.71 -24.30 48.17
N THR A 74 -5.60 -23.79 48.72
CA THR A 74 -5.61 -22.87 49.85
C THR A 74 -6.30 -21.54 49.53
N LEU A 75 -6.08 -20.98 48.33
CA LEU A 75 -6.76 -19.76 47.88
C LEU A 75 -8.28 -19.96 47.85
N ASP A 76 -8.72 -21.11 47.33
CA ASP A 76 -10.14 -21.46 47.30
C ASP A 76 -10.71 -21.53 48.74
N LEU A 77 -9.94 -22.06 49.70
CA LEU A 77 -10.35 -22.10 51.10
C LEU A 77 -10.54 -20.71 51.69
N ASP A 78 -9.62 -19.79 51.44
CA ASP A 78 -9.69 -18.41 51.94
C ASP A 78 -10.90 -17.67 51.35
N ILE A 79 -11.15 -17.83 50.05
CA ILE A 79 -12.34 -17.30 49.37
C ILE A 79 -13.62 -17.89 50.00
N ALA A 80 -13.66 -19.20 50.23
CA ALA A 80 -14.84 -19.86 50.80
C ALA A 80 -15.13 -19.42 52.24
N LEU A 81 -14.09 -19.23 53.04
CA LEU A 81 -14.21 -18.70 54.41
C LEU A 81 -14.68 -17.25 54.41
N PHE A 82 -14.19 -16.43 53.47
CA PHE A 82 -14.66 -15.06 53.30
C PHE A 82 -16.14 -15.00 52.90
N ILE A 83 -16.56 -15.80 51.93
CA ILE A 83 -17.97 -15.91 51.53
C ILE A 83 -18.82 -16.34 52.72
N LYS A 84 -18.38 -17.35 53.48
CA LYS A 84 -19.09 -17.80 54.69
C LYS A 84 -19.26 -16.65 55.70
N LEU A 85 -18.18 -15.94 56.03
CA LEU A 85 -18.20 -14.82 56.98
C LEU A 85 -19.23 -13.77 56.55
N LYS A 86 -19.19 -13.34 55.28
CA LYS A 86 -20.10 -12.31 54.76
C LYS A 86 -21.55 -12.80 54.65
N ARG A 87 -21.75 -14.08 54.35
CA ARG A 87 -23.08 -14.70 54.37
C ARG A 87 -23.66 -14.78 55.78
N ASP A 88 -22.83 -15.01 56.80
CA ASP A 88 -23.22 -14.95 58.21
C ASP A 88 -23.56 -13.52 58.66
N GLU A 89 -22.88 -12.52 58.09
CA GLU A 89 -23.24 -11.08 58.20
C GLU A 89 -24.49 -10.69 57.38
N LYS A 90 -25.19 -11.66 56.75
CA LYS A 90 -26.40 -11.49 55.93
C LYS A 90 -26.21 -10.69 54.63
N TRP A 91 -24.99 -10.61 54.10
CA TRP A 91 -24.77 -10.01 52.78
C TRP A 91 -25.36 -10.88 51.66
N SER A 92 -25.84 -10.24 50.59
CA SER A 92 -26.25 -10.96 49.38
C SER A 92 -25.04 -11.60 48.71
N LEU A 93 -25.23 -12.76 48.06
CA LEU A 93 -24.13 -13.43 47.37
C LEU A 93 -23.56 -12.54 46.26
N ASP A 94 -24.41 -11.79 45.55
CA ASP A 94 -23.97 -10.87 44.49
C ASP A 94 -23.06 -9.75 45.01
N ALA A 95 -23.40 -9.12 46.14
CA ALA A 95 -22.56 -8.07 46.73
C ALA A 95 -21.22 -8.63 47.23
N ILE A 96 -21.20 -9.86 47.73
CA ILE A 96 -19.95 -10.54 48.11
C ILE A 96 -19.10 -10.79 46.88
N ILE A 97 -19.71 -11.25 45.79
CA ILE A 97 -19.03 -11.55 44.54
C ILE A 97 -18.38 -10.29 43.93
N GLU A 98 -19.06 -9.15 43.95
CA GLU A 98 -18.50 -7.87 43.51
C GLU A 98 -17.32 -7.40 44.37
N LEU A 99 -17.28 -7.79 45.64
CA LEU A 99 -16.21 -7.42 46.57
C LEU A 99 -14.97 -8.33 46.43
N LEU A 100 -15.13 -9.56 45.95
CA LEU A 100 -14.04 -10.55 45.88
C LEU A 100 -12.80 -10.09 45.10
N PRO A 101 -12.90 -9.46 43.90
CA PRO A 101 -11.73 -8.99 43.14
C PRO A 101 -10.92 -7.92 43.87
N HIS A 102 -11.52 -7.22 44.83
CA HIS A 102 -10.84 -6.20 45.64
C HIS A 102 -10.13 -6.79 46.87
N GLN A 103 -10.40 -8.05 47.21
CA GLN A 103 -9.87 -8.72 48.41
C GLN A 103 -8.91 -9.86 48.10
N PHE A 104 -9.04 -10.49 46.93
CA PHE A 104 -8.26 -11.65 46.53
C PHE A 104 -7.79 -11.53 45.08
N GLU A 105 -6.61 -12.08 44.80
CA GLU A 105 -6.14 -12.32 43.43
C GLU A 105 -6.85 -13.56 42.87
N LEU A 106 -7.94 -13.34 42.12
CA LEU A 106 -8.76 -14.43 41.62
C LEU A 106 -8.11 -15.13 40.40
N ARG A 107 -8.26 -16.46 40.33
CA ARG A 107 -7.77 -17.27 39.21
C ARG A 107 -8.65 -17.07 37.97
N PRO A 108 -8.10 -16.73 36.80
CA PRO A 108 -8.91 -16.56 35.58
C PRO A 108 -9.61 -17.87 35.20
N VAL A 109 -10.86 -17.78 34.75
CA VAL A 109 -11.65 -18.94 34.33
C VAL A 109 -11.17 -19.43 32.96
N SER A 110 -10.72 -20.68 32.89
CA SER A 110 -10.31 -21.31 31.62
C SER A 110 -11.52 -21.47 30.69
N PRO A 111 -11.40 -21.22 29.37
CA PRO A 111 -12.52 -21.30 28.42
C PRO A 111 -13.20 -22.68 28.38
N GLU A 112 -12.49 -23.75 28.76
CA GLU A 112 -13.01 -25.12 28.84
C GLU A 112 -14.02 -25.33 29.99
N ASN A 113 -14.04 -24.43 30.99
CA ASN A 113 -14.84 -24.55 32.20
C ASN A 113 -16.12 -23.69 32.21
N GLN A 114 -16.38 -22.94 31.14
CA GLN A 114 -17.61 -22.16 31.00
C GLN A 114 -18.77 -23.10 30.65
N THR A 115 -19.59 -23.47 31.63
CA THR A 115 -20.87 -24.13 31.39
C THR A 115 -21.86 -23.10 30.88
N SER A 116 -21.82 -22.83 29.57
CA SER A 116 -22.79 -21.99 28.89
C SER A 116 -24.15 -22.69 28.79
N GLU A 117 -24.94 -22.66 29.86
CA GLU A 117 -26.40 -22.80 29.77
C GLU A 117 -27.03 -21.43 29.48
N VAL A 118 -26.72 -20.84 28.33
CA VAL A 118 -27.60 -19.89 27.64
C VAL A 118 -27.46 -20.16 26.15
N SER A 119 -28.03 -21.28 25.71
CA SER A 119 -28.38 -21.47 24.31
C SER A 119 -29.63 -20.63 24.02
N THR A 120 -29.49 -19.30 23.94
CA THR A 120 -30.23 -18.64 22.86
C THR A 120 -29.72 -19.30 21.59
N PRO A 121 -30.57 -19.83 20.68
CA PRO A 121 -30.07 -20.26 19.39
C PRO A 121 -29.49 -19.01 18.74
N LEU A 122 -28.16 -18.85 18.87
CA LEU A 122 -27.41 -17.89 18.11
C LEU A 122 -27.74 -18.27 16.68
N ASN A 123 -28.54 -17.46 16.01
CA ASN A 123 -28.90 -17.72 14.63
C ASN A 123 -27.61 -17.58 13.82
N MET A 124 -26.87 -18.68 13.69
CA MET A 124 -25.57 -18.75 13.02
C MET A 124 -25.69 -18.21 11.59
N GLN A 125 -26.89 -18.27 11.00
CA GLN A 125 -27.21 -17.69 9.71
C GLN A 125 -27.14 -16.16 9.74
N GLU A 126 -27.74 -15.51 10.74
CA GLU A 126 -27.70 -14.05 10.91
C GLU A 126 -26.31 -13.57 11.30
N ALA A 127 -25.63 -14.30 12.19
CA ALA A 127 -24.25 -14.01 12.56
C ALA A 127 -23.31 -14.12 11.34
N ALA A 128 -23.44 -15.18 10.54
CA ALA A 128 -22.67 -15.37 9.31
C ALA A 128 -22.95 -14.26 8.28
N ALA A 129 -24.22 -13.90 8.05
CA ALA A 129 -24.59 -12.82 7.14
C ALA A 129 -24.04 -11.45 7.61
N THR A 130 -24.02 -11.22 8.92
CA THR A 130 -23.45 -9.98 9.50
C THR A 130 -21.94 -9.94 9.31
N ILE A 131 -21.26 -11.06 9.54
CA ILE A 131 -19.82 -11.19 9.32
C ILE A 131 -19.47 -11.01 7.84
N GLU A 132 -20.21 -11.65 6.94
CA GLU A 132 -20.03 -11.51 5.49
C GLU A 132 -20.15 -10.05 5.05
N LYS A 133 -21.18 -9.34 5.54
CA LYS A 133 -21.35 -7.91 5.27
C LYS A 133 -20.20 -7.06 5.80
N ILE A 134 -19.71 -7.33 7.01
CA ILE A 134 -18.57 -6.61 7.59
C ILE A 134 -17.29 -6.87 6.77
N VAL A 135 -17.07 -8.11 6.36
CA VAL A 135 -15.93 -8.50 5.52
C VAL A 135 -16.02 -7.81 4.16
N GLU A 136 -17.18 -7.80 3.51
CA GLU A 136 -17.40 -7.15 2.23
C GLU A 136 -17.17 -5.63 2.32
N GLN A 137 -17.71 -4.97 3.35
CA GLN A 137 -17.45 -3.56 3.62
C GLN A 137 -15.96 -3.28 3.84
N LYS A 138 -15.26 -4.15 4.57
CA LYS A 138 -13.83 -3.99 4.84
C LYS A 138 -12.99 -4.20 3.57
N ILE A 139 -13.34 -5.17 2.75
CA ILE A 139 -12.71 -5.40 1.43
C ILE A 139 -12.94 -4.19 0.53
N GLN A 140 -14.17 -3.68 0.45
CA GLN A 140 -14.50 -2.52 -0.37
C GLN A 140 -13.74 -1.27 0.07
N MET A 141 -13.66 -1.02 1.38
CA MET A 141 -12.86 0.06 1.94
C MET A 141 -11.36 -0.11 1.64
N HIS A 142 -10.82 -1.33 1.77
CA HIS A 142 -9.43 -1.59 1.41
C HIS A 142 -9.16 -1.37 -0.08
N LEU A 143 -10.06 -1.79 -0.97
CA LEU A 143 -9.93 -1.56 -2.41
C LEU A 143 -9.94 -0.06 -2.74
N GLN A 144 -10.84 0.72 -2.14
CA GLN A 144 -10.86 2.18 -2.31
C GLN A 144 -9.56 2.84 -1.81
N ASN A 145 -9.04 2.39 -0.66
CA ASN A 145 -7.78 2.91 -0.13
C ASN A 145 -6.60 2.59 -1.05
N ILE A 146 -6.57 1.37 -1.61
CA ILE A 146 -5.57 0.97 -2.62
C ILE A 146 -5.72 1.85 -3.86
N GLU A 147 -6.92 2.02 -4.40
CA GLU A 147 -7.16 2.86 -5.58
C GLU A 147 -6.64 4.29 -5.39
N LEU A 148 -6.93 4.91 -4.24
CA LEU A 148 -6.42 6.23 -3.88
C LEU A 148 -4.89 6.27 -3.78
N GLU A 149 -4.27 5.26 -3.15
CA GLU A 149 -2.82 5.18 -3.01
C GLU A 149 -2.12 5.05 -4.37
N TYR A 150 -2.66 4.20 -5.24
CA TYR A 150 -2.09 3.94 -6.56
C TYR A 150 -2.39 5.06 -7.55
N GLN A 151 -3.50 5.78 -7.41
CA GLN A 151 -3.79 6.94 -8.24
C GLN A 151 -2.71 8.04 -8.09
N GLY A 152 -2.35 8.38 -6.84
CA GLY A 152 -1.28 9.36 -6.59
C GLY A 152 0.08 8.90 -7.12
N LYS A 153 0.45 7.65 -6.84
CA LYS A 153 1.71 7.06 -7.35
C LYS A 153 1.76 7.02 -8.88
N PHE A 154 0.63 6.76 -9.52
CA PHE A 154 0.53 6.72 -10.97
C PHE A 154 0.68 8.11 -11.60
N GLU A 155 0.03 9.13 -11.03
CA GLU A 155 0.18 10.52 -11.48
C GLU A 155 1.63 11.01 -11.36
N ASP A 156 2.30 10.70 -10.25
CA ASP A 156 3.71 11.04 -10.02
C ASP A 156 4.63 10.31 -11.00
N ALA A 157 4.39 9.01 -11.25
CA ALA A 157 5.15 8.22 -12.20
C ALA A 157 4.99 8.75 -13.64
N ILE A 158 3.77 9.12 -14.04
CA ILE A 158 3.53 9.76 -15.34
C ILE A 158 4.28 11.08 -15.42
N ARG A 159 4.17 11.93 -14.40
CA ARG A 159 4.84 13.25 -14.39
C ARG A 159 6.36 13.13 -14.44
N ALA A 160 6.93 12.11 -13.81
CA ALA A 160 8.37 11.87 -13.84
C ALA A 160 8.89 11.40 -15.22
N VAL A 161 8.04 10.76 -16.03
CA VAL A 161 8.41 10.24 -17.36
C VAL A 161 8.10 11.24 -18.47
N LEU A 162 7.05 12.06 -18.29
CA LEU A 162 6.71 13.06 -19.28
C LEU A 162 7.72 14.22 -19.26
N PRO A 163 8.20 14.66 -20.44
CA PRO A 163 8.98 15.89 -20.51
C PRO A 163 8.14 17.05 -19.98
N GLU A 164 8.80 17.99 -19.30
CA GLU A 164 8.12 19.20 -18.83
C GLU A 164 7.43 19.89 -20.03
N PRO A 165 6.17 20.33 -19.88
CA PRO A 165 5.48 21.03 -20.94
C PRO A 165 6.30 22.29 -21.26
N GLU A 166 6.70 22.39 -22.53
CA GLU A 166 7.47 23.52 -23.00
C GLU A 166 6.69 24.82 -22.79
N ASP A 167 7.39 25.87 -22.36
CA ASP A 167 6.80 27.20 -22.20
C ASP A 167 6.12 27.62 -23.51
N PRO A 168 4.80 27.96 -23.48
CA PRO A 168 4.07 28.35 -24.67
C PRO A 168 4.73 29.48 -25.47
N GLU A 169 5.47 30.39 -24.83
CA GLU A 169 6.21 31.43 -25.54
C GLU A 169 7.45 30.89 -26.26
N MET A 170 8.21 29.98 -25.63
CA MET A 170 9.33 29.30 -26.27
C MET A 170 8.88 28.46 -27.47
N LEU A 171 7.77 27.75 -27.34
CA LEU A 171 7.21 26.94 -28.45
C LEU A 171 6.85 27.82 -29.64
N LYS A 172 6.21 28.98 -29.40
CA LYS A 172 5.87 29.94 -30.47
C LYS A 172 7.11 30.50 -31.14
N GLU A 173 8.13 30.88 -30.37
CA GLU A 173 9.35 31.43 -30.94
C GLU A 173 10.11 30.39 -31.77
N ARG A 174 10.19 29.13 -31.30
CA ARG A 174 10.76 28.03 -32.11
C ARG A 174 9.98 27.86 -33.42
N GLN A 175 8.65 27.80 -33.36
CA GLN A 175 7.84 27.67 -34.58
C GLN A 175 8.04 28.85 -35.54
N ARG A 176 8.20 30.07 -35.03
CA ARG A 176 8.51 31.25 -35.84
C ARG A 176 9.88 31.10 -36.50
N GLN A 177 10.88 30.68 -35.73
CA GLN A 177 12.24 30.46 -36.23
C GLN A 177 12.26 29.36 -37.30
N GLU A 178 11.61 28.22 -37.07
CA GLU A 178 11.50 27.12 -38.04
C GLU A 178 10.84 27.58 -39.34
N ARG A 179 9.80 28.44 -39.28
CA ARG A 179 9.19 29.00 -40.50
C ARG A 179 10.17 29.87 -41.28
N LEU A 180 10.94 30.72 -40.59
CA LEU A 180 11.95 31.57 -41.21
C LEU A 180 13.07 30.73 -41.83
N ASP A 181 13.56 29.72 -41.11
CA ASP A 181 14.62 28.83 -41.58
C ASP A 181 14.15 28.02 -42.80
N ASN A 182 12.94 27.45 -42.75
CA ASN A 182 12.35 26.75 -43.88
C ASN A 182 12.20 27.67 -45.12
N MET A 183 11.77 28.92 -44.92
CA MET A 183 11.68 29.89 -46.01
C MET A 183 13.06 30.18 -46.63
N ILE A 184 14.08 30.38 -45.80
CA ILE A 184 15.45 30.64 -46.24
C ILE A 184 16.00 29.43 -47.01
N ILE A 185 15.83 28.22 -46.49
CA ILE A 185 16.28 26.97 -47.12
C ILE A 185 15.61 26.80 -48.48
N GLN A 186 14.27 26.95 -48.56
CA GLN A 186 13.55 26.84 -49.82
C GLN A 186 14.01 27.89 -50.84
N HIS A 187 14.23 29.13 -50.41
CA HIS A 187 14.70 30.19 -51.31
C HIS A 187 16.10 29.88 -51.87
N ARG A 188 17.01 29.42 -51.01
CA ARG A 188 18.36 29.01 -51.42
C ARG A 188 18.30 27.84 -52.40
N ALA A 189 17.52 26.81 -52.09
CA ALA A 189 17.34 25.65 -52.96
C ALA A 189 16.82 26.04 -54.34
N ARG A 190 15.76 26.86 -54.42
CA ARG A 190 15.25 27.38 -55.70
C ARG A 190 16.28 28.20 -56.46
N THR A 191 17.09 28.99 -55.76
CA THR A 191 18.14 29.81 -56.38
C THR A 191 19.21 28.94 -57.02
N GLU A 192 19.67 27.88 -56.33
CA GLU A 192 20.67 26.98 -56.87
C GLU A 192 20.13 26.11 -58.02
N LEU A 193 18.91 25.58 -57.89
CA LEU A 193 18.24 24.84 -58.97
C LEU A 193 18.01 25.71 -60.20
N ARG A 194 17.64 26.99 -60.04
CA ARG A 194 17.52 27.93 -61.16
C ARG A 194 18.85 28.13 -61.88
N LYS A 195 19.96 28.29 -61.14
CA LYS A 195 21.31 28.39 -61.76
C LYS A 195 21.68 27.13 -62.52
N GLN A 196 21.33 25.95 -62.01
CA GLN A 196 21.55 24.68 -62.70
C GLN A 196 20.71 24.58 -63.98
N ALA A 197 19.42 24.90 -63.90
CA ALA A 197 18.51 24.93 -65.04
C ALA A 197 18.99 25.89 -66.14
N GLU A 198 19.49 27.08 -65.78
CA GLU A 198 20.04 28.04 -66.74
C GLU A 198 21.28 27.50 -67.46
N ARG A 199 22.16 26.77 -66.74
CA ARG A 199 23.33 26.12 -67.34
C ARG A 199 22.92 25.00 -68.29
N GLU A 200 21.95 24.18 -67.89
CA GLU A 200 21.45 23.08 -68.73
C GLU A 200 20.71 23.60 -69.97
N TRP A 201 19.89 24.65 -69.83
CA TRP A 201 19.26 25.33 -70.95
C TRP A 201 20.28 25.93 -71.93
N SER A 202 21.38 26.49 -71.40
CA SER A 202 22.44 27.06 -72.24
C SER A 202 23.21 25.98 -73.01
N ALA A 203 23.23 24.74 -72.52
CA ALA A 203 23.85 23.59 -73.18
C ALA A 203 22.94 22.90 -74.22
N GLN A 204 21.65 23.23 -74.25
CA GLN A 204 20.71 22.69 -75.24
C GLN A 204 21.03 23.15 -76.68
N PRO A 205 20.68 22.34 -77.70
CA PRO A 205 20.88 22.71 -79.11
C PRO A 205 20.19 24.02 -79.49
N GLU A 206 20.75 24.74 -80.46
CA GLU A 206 20.14 25.99 -80.95
C GLU A 206 18.71 25.82 -81.47
N GLU A 207 18.37 24.65 -82.01
CA GLU A 207 17.03 24.35 -82.52
C GLU A 207 15.94 24.34 -81.43
N THR A 208 16.29 23.95 -80.20
CA THR A 208 15.37 23.94 -79.07
C THR A 208 15.31 25.31 -78.39
N ARG A 209 16.43 26.05 -78.43
CA ARG A 209 16.60 27.36 -77.77
C ARG A 209 16.09 28.55 -78.59
N ILE A 210 16.08 28.45 -79.91
CA ILE A 210 15.82 29.58 -80.82
C ILE A 210 14.46 29.45 -81.50
N LYS A 211 13.67 30.53 -81.49
CA LYS A 211 12.49 30.70 -82.34
C LYS A 211 12.82 31.59 -83.54
N LYS A 212 12.25 31.26 -84.71
CA LYS A 212 12.28 32.14 -85.89
C LYS A 212 11.25 33.25 -85.70
N VAL A 213 11.71 34.49 -85.72
CA VAL A 213 10.86 35.69 -85.65
C VAL A 213 10.98 36.43 -86.99
N GLY A 214 10.15 36.07 -87.96
CA GLY A 214 10.18 36.61 -89.31
C GLY A 214 11.13 35.88 -90.26
N TRP A 215 11.40 36.46 -91.44
CA TRP A 215 12.06 35.75 -92.54
C TRP A 215 13.56 35.51 -92.35
N PHE A 216 14.25 36.31 -91.51
CA PHE A 216 15.70 36.17 -91.28
C PHE A 216 16.16 36.43 -89.84
N LYS A 217 15.26 36.77 -88.90
CA LYS A 217 15.65 36.98 -87.49
C LYS A 217 15.37 35.72 -86.67
N LYS A 218 16.35 35.38 -85.85
CA LYS A 218 16.33 34.28 -84.89
C LYS A 218 16.49 34.91 -83.51
N GLU A 219 15.64 34.54 -82.57
CA GLU A 219 15.68 35.06 -81.20
C GLU A 219 15.54 33.89 -80.23
N GLU A 220 16.12 34.00 -79.04
CA GLU A 220 15.93 33.01 -77.99
C GLU A 220 14.45 32.95 -77.57
N ASP A 221 13.91 31.75 -77.43
CA ASP A 221 12.55 31.57 -76.94
C ASP A 221 12.50 31.70 -75.42
N LEU A 222 12.38 32.94 -74.94
CA LEU A 222 12.29 33.25 -73.50
C LEU A 222 11.13 32.55 -72.78
N ALA A 223 10.02 32.29 -73.48
CA ALA A 223 8.88 31.60 -72.88
C ALA A 223 9.20 30.12 -72.64
N ARG A 224 9.85 29.46 -73.61
CA ARG A 224 10.34 28.07 -73.44
C ARG A 224 11.44 27.97 -72.40
N LYS A 225 12.35 28.94 -72.36
CA LYS A 225 13.39 29.01 -71.32
C LYS A 225 12.77 29.07 -69.93
N GLN A 226 11.80 29.95 -69.72
CA GLN A 226 11.14 30.07 -68.43
C GLN A 226 10.41 28.77 -68.05
N LEU A 227 9.67 28.17 -69.00
CA LEU A 227 8.96 26.92 -68.76
C LEU A 227 9.93 25.77 -68.43
N PHE A 228 11.05 25.67 -69.13
CA PHE A 228 12.11 24.70 -68.84
C PHE A 228 12.68 24.89 -67.43
N ILE A 229 12.98 26.13 -67.05
CA ILE A 229 13.53 26.44 -65.72
C ILE A 229 12.55 26.09 -64.60
N GLU A 230 11.27 26.46 -64.73
CA GLU A 230 10.27 26.13 -63.70
C GLU A 230 10.06 24.61 -63.59
N ASN A 231 9.92 23.90 -64.72
CA ASN A 231 9.77 22.44 -64.71
C ASN A 231 10.99 21.76 -64.08
N TYR A 232 12.20 22.22 -64.42
CA TYR A 232 13.43 21.69 -63.83
C TYR A 232 13.47 21.89 -62.32
N ILE A 233 13.09 23.07 -61.83
CA ILE A 233 13.03 23.34 -60.39
C ILE A 233 12.03 22.39 -59.73
N ASP A 234 10.80 22.28 -60.25
CA ASP A 234 9.75 21.45 -59.65
C ASP A 234 10.11 19.96 -59.63
N GLU A 235 10.69 19.44 -60.72
CA GLU A 235 11.14 18.05 -60.83
C GLU A 235 12.27 17.71 -59.84
N ASN A 236 13.20 18.65 -59.60
CA ASN A 236 14.39 18.41 -58.79
C ASN A 236 14.27 18.92 -57.33
N MET A 237 13.26 19.72 -56.99
CA MET A 237 13.13 20.41 -55.70
C MET A 237 13.14 19.43 -54.52
N ILE A 238 12.35 18.37 -54.61
CA ILE A 238 12.19 17.41 -53.50
C ILE A 238 13.50 16.67 -53.23
N GLU A 239 14.19 16.24 -54.28
CA GLU A 239 15.46 15.52 -54.15
C GLU A 239 16.57 16.42 -53.63
N TYR A 240 16.66 17.66 -54.14
CA TYR A 240 17.58 18.66 -53.63
C TYR A 240 17.31 18.99 -52.16
N MET A 241 16.06 19.20 -51.75
CA MET A 241 15.73 19.43 -50.34
C MET A 241 16.10 18.23 -49.44
N LYS A 242 15.88 17.00 -49.92
CA LYS A 242 16.29 15.79 -49.19
C LYS A 242 17.80 15.71 -49.03
N SER A 243 18.59 16.15 -50.01
CA SER A 243 20.05 16.15 -49.89
C SER A 243 20.52 17.22 -48.89
N VAL A 244 19.99 18.45 -48.98
CA VAL A 244 20.31 19.54 -48.04
C VAL A 244 20.02 19.14 -46.58
N MET A 245 18.85 18.56 -46.32
CA MET A 245 18.47 18.09 -44.97
C MET A 245 19.33 16.92 -44.46
N LYS A 246 19.95 16.13 -45.33
CA LYS A 246 20.86 15.05 -44.93
C LYS A 246 22.27 15.56 -44.63
N THR A 247 22.70 16.62 -45.30
CA THR A 247 24.03 17.22 -45.10
C THR A 247 24.11 18.14 -43.88
N GLU A 248 22.97 18.62 -43.36
CA GLU A 248 22.91 19.46 -42.16
C GLU A 248 22.72 18.68 -40.85
N LYS A 249 22.65 17.33 -40.90
CA LYS A 249 22.67 16.43 -39.73
C LYS A 249 24.08 15.90 -39.47
#